data_AF-A0A352WTY6-F1
#
_entry.id   AF-A0A352WTY6-F1
#
_cell.length_a   1.000
_cell.length_b   1.000
_cell.length_c   1.000
_cell.angle_alpha   90.00
_cell.angle_beta   90.00
_cell.angle_gamma   90.00
#
_symmetry.space_group_name_H-M   'P 1'
#
loop_
_entity.id
_entity.type
_entity.pdbx_description
1 polymer ?
#
loop_
_entity_poly.entity_id
_entity_poly.type
_entity_poly.pdbx_seq_one_letter_code
_entity_poly.pdbx_strand_id
1 'polypeptide(L)'
;DYALDIIMGSGPSARSIRIPLEKYTLIGATTRAGQLTAPLRDRFGVVLRLELYTHQELAAIIKRSAGILGIPISEEGALELASRSRGTPRIANRLLKRVRDFAQVKGRGRIDKKIADWALDKLEIDSLGLDSVDRRMLSAIITYFGGGPVGLDTLSATVGEETITIEDVYEPYLMQIGFLQRTPRGRCVTKLACDHLHLPYDRENGQMTWGEA
;
A
#
# COMPACT_ATOMS: atom_id res chain seq x y z
N ASP A 1 -38.19 -11.10 0.18
CA ASP A 1 -37.08 -10.11 0.11
C ASP A 1 -36.13 -10.14 1.32
N TYR A 2 -36.59 -10.47 2.53
CA TYR A 2 -35.73 -10.63 3.72
C TYR A 2 -35.76 -12.07 4.22
N ALA A 3 -35.20 -12.98 3.44
CA ALA A 3 -35.05 -14.36 3.86
C ALA A 3 -33.78 -14.95 3.25
N LEU A 4 -33.11 -15.81 4.02
CA LEU A 4 -31.96 -16.58 3.57
C LEU A 4 -32.44 -18.02 3.30
N ASP A 5 -32.23 -18.50 2.09
CA ASP A 5 -32.49 -19.89 1.73
C ASP A 5 -31.20 -20.71 1.95
N ILE A 6 -31.21 -21.61 2.93
CA ILE A 6 -30.08 -22.51 3.24
C ILE A 6 -30.43 -23.91 2.75
N ILE A 7 -29.61 -24.46 1.86
CA ILE A 7 -29.74 -25.84 1.38
C ILE A 7 -29.05 -26.76 2.39
N MET A 8 -29.81 -27.65 3.05
CA MET A 8 -29.28 -28.70 3.91
C MET A 8 -29.27 -30.05 3.18
N GLY A 9 -28.12 -30.72 3.18
CA GLY A 9 -27.90 -32.01 2.52
C GLY A 9 -27.40 -31.88 1.07
N SER A 10 -27.20 -33.01 0.41
CA SER A 10 -26.69 -33.09 -0.97
C SER A 10 -27.46 -34.12 -1.80
N GLY A 11 -27.66 -33.86 -3.09
CA GLY A 11 -28.38 -34.76 -3.99
C GLY A 11 -29.91 -34.67 -3.87
N PRO A 12 -30.66 -35.72 -4.25
CA PRO A 12 -32.14 -35.69 -4.29
C PRO A 12 -32.82 -35.46 -2.93
N SER A 13 -32.09 -35.63 -1.82
CA SER A 13 -32.57 -35.43 -0.45
C SER A 13 -32.30 -34.04 0.11
N ALA A 14 -31.71 -33.13 -0.68
CA ALA A 14 -31.45 -31.77 -0.25
C ALA A 14 -32.76 -31.03 0.05
N ARG A 15 -32.85 -30.40 1.23
CA ARG A 15 -33.99 -29.60 1.66
C ARG A 15 -33.58 -28.14 1.80
N SER A 16 -34.37 -27.23 1.23
CA SER A 16 -34.18 -25.80 1.43
C SER A 16 -34.92 -25.35 2.69
N ILE A 17 -34.19 -24.76 3.64
CA ILE A 17 -34.76 -24.07 4.80
C ILE A 17 -34.71 -22.57 4.51
N ARG A 18 -35.88 -21.94 4.61
CA ARG A 18 -36.03 -20.50 4.46
C ARG A 18 -36.04 -19.84 5.84
N ILE A 19 -35.02 -19.05 6.14
CA ILE A 19 -34.89 -18.34 7.41
C ILE A 19 -35.28 -16.87 7.20
N PRO A 20 -36.30 -16.33 7.89
CA PRO A 20 -36.60 -14.91 7.81
C PRO A 20 -35.45 -14.08 8.41
N LEU A 21 -35.10 -12.98 7.76
CA LEU A 21 -34.09 -12.05 8.23
C LEU A 21 -34.75 -10.80 8.81
N GLU A 22 -34.24 -10.35 9.96
CA GLU A 22 -34.56 -9.04 10.49
C GLU A 22 -34.01 -7.92 9.61
N LYS A 23 -34.52 -6.71 9.77
CA LYS A 23 -33.97 -5.53 9.07
C LYS A 23 -32.56 -5.25 9.56
N TYR A 24 -31.62 -5.13 8.62
CA TYR A 24 -30.22 -4.80 8.90
C TYR A 24 -29.66 -3.83 7.87
N THR A 25 -28.53 -3.22 8.20
CA THR A 25 -27.73 -2.42 7.27
C THR A 25 -26.46 -3.17 6.92
N LEU A 26 -26.29 -3.53 5.65
CA LEU A 26 -25.06 -4.13 5.16
C LEU A 26 -24.02 -3.05 4.86
N ILE A 27 -22.85 -3.16 5.48
CA ILE A 27 -21.69 -2.32 5.15
C ILE A 27 -20.65 -3.22 4.48
N GLY A 28 -20.41 -3.00 3.20
CA GLY A 28 -19.36 -3.68 2.44
C GLY A 28 -18.11 -2.80 2.31
N ALA A 29 -16.92 -3.41 2.44
CA ALA A 29 -15.65 -2.75 2.16
C ALA A 29 -14.85 -3.61 1.18
N THR A 30 -14.35 -3.01 0.10
CA THR A 30 -13.52 -3.68 -0.90
C THR A 30 -12.46 -2.73 -1.43
N THR A 31 -11.26 -3.25 -1.72
CA THR A 31 -10.21 -2.52 -2.45
C THR A 31 -10.52 -2.41 -3.94
N ARG A 32 -11.41 -3.27 -4.46
CA ARG A 32 -11.75 -3.40 -5.88
C ARG A 32 -13.25 -3.45 -6.10
N ALA A 33 -13.89 -2.27 -6.08
CA ALA A 33 -15.33 -2.16 -6.32
C ALA A 33 -15.78 -2.76 -7.68
N GLY A 34 -14.89 -2.79 -8.67
CA GLY A 34 -15.14 -3.41 -9.98
C GLY A 34 -15.27 -4.94 -9.97
N GLN A 35 -14.82 -5.62 -8.90
CA GLN A 35 -14.96 -7.08 -8.75
C GLN A 35 -16.33 -7.49 -8.19
N LEU A 36 -17.14 -6.54 -7.70
CA LEU A 36 -18.50 -6.83 -7.28
C LEU A 36 -19.37 -7.07 -8.51
N THR A 37 -20.15 -8.16 -8.49
CA THR A 37 -21.14 -8.42 -9.52
C THR A 37 -22.15 -7.27 -9.57
N ALA A 38 -22.59 -6.89 -10.79
CA ALA A 38 -23.55 -5.80 -10.95
C ALA A 38 -24.80 -5.98 -10.07
N PRO A 39 -25.43 -7.18 -9.97
CA PRO A 39 -26.61 -7.37 -9.11
C PRO A 39 -26.37 -7.13 -7.61
N LEU A 40 -25.16 -7.37 -7.11
CA LEU A 40 -24.83 -7.11 -5.70
C LEU A 40 -24.50 -5.64 -5.50
N ARG A 41 -23.74 -5.04 -6.42
CA ARG A 41 -23.35 -3.63 -6.38
C ARG A 41 -24.57 -2.71 -6.41
N ASP A 42 -25.54 -3.01 -7.26
CA ASP A 42 -26.76 -2.20 -7.45
C ASP A 42 -27.68 -2.23 -6.21
N ARG A 43 -27.42 -3.12 -5.24
CA ARG A 43 -28.12 -3.18 -3.94
C ARG A 43 -27.55 -2.23 -2.88
N PHE A 44 -26.39 -1.61 -3.11
CA PHE A 44 -25.83 -0.63 -2.19
C PHE A 44 -26.37 0.77 -2.52
N GLY A 45 -27.27 1.29 -1.69
CA GLY A 45 -27.84 2.64 -1.86
C GLY A 45 -26.87 3.79 -1.56
N VAL A 46 -25.74 3.51 -0.91
CA VAL A 46 -24.67 4.47 -0.63
C VAL A 46 -23.35 3.84 -1.02
N VAL A 47 -22.61 4.50 -1.92
CA VAL A 47 -21.28 4.09 -2.35
C VAL A 47 -20.31 5.22 -2.03
N LEU A 48 -19.36 4.94 -1.15
CA LEU A 48 -18.32 5.87 -0.76
C LEU A 48 -16.98 5.38 -1.30
N ARG A 49 -16.23 6.28 -1.95
CA ARG A 49 -14.85 6.03 -2.38
C ARG A 49 -13.92 6.77 -1.44
N LEU A 50 -13.03 6.03 -0.79
CA LEU A 50 -11.96 6.61 0.01
C LEU A 50 -10.78 6.92 -0.90
N GLU A 51 -10.28 8.15 -0.80
CA GLU A 51 -9.07 8.59 -1.48
C GLU A 51 -7.90 8.61 -0.48
N LEU A 52 -6.68 8.70 -1.00
CA LEU A 52 -5.51 8.90 -0.16
C LEU A 52 -5.58 10.26 0.52
N TYR A 53 -5.13 10.30 1.77
CA TYR A 53 -5.06 11.53 2.54
C TYR A 53 -3.91 12.39 2.06
N THR A 54 -4.12 13.70 2.14
CA THR A 54 -3.06 14.70 1.96
C THR A 54 -2.04 14.65 3.10
N HIS A 55 -0.85 15.19 2.89
CA HIS A 55 0.17 15.25 3.93
C HIS A 55 -0.31 16.08 5.15
N GLN A 56 -1.12 17.11 4.93
CA GLN A 56 -1.66 17.96 5.98
C GLN A 56 -2.70 17.21 6.84
N GLU A 57 -3.61 16.46 6.20
CA GLU A 57 -4.58 15.63 6.92
C GLU A 57 -3.88 14.51 7.71
N LEU A 58 -2.86 13.89 7.12
CA LEU A 58 -2.06 12.88 7.81
C LEU A 58 -1.28 13.48 8.99
N ALA A 59 -0.71 14.67 8.85
CA ALA A 59 -0.05 15.34 9.97
C ALA A 59 -1.04 15.65 11.11
N ALA A 60 -2.27 16.04 10.79
CA ALA A 60 -3.32 16.21 11.79
C ALA A 60 -3.68 14.89 12.49
N ILE A 61 -3.81 13.79 11.73
CA ILE A 61 -4.03 12.44 12.29
C ILE A 61 -2.86 12.02 13.20
N ILE A 62 -1.62 12.22 12.75
CA ILE A 62 -0.42 11.90 13.51
C ILE A 62 -0.37 12.68 14.82
N LYS A 63 -0.61 14.00 14.79
CA LYS A 63 -0.64 14.85 15.99
C LYS A 63 -1.71 14.38 16.98
N ARG A 64 -2.91 14.06 16.49
CA ARG A 64 -3.98 13.50 17.32
C ARG A 64 -3.56 12.17 17.96
N SER A 65 -2.99 11.25 17.19
CA SER A 65 -2.52 9.96 17.70
C SER A 65 -1.36 10.10 18.68
N ALA A 66 -0.45 11.05 18.44
CA ALA A 66 0.65 11.36 19.35
C ALA A 66 0.12 11.89 20.69
N GLY A 67 -0.90 12.77 20.66
CA GLY A 67 -1.59 13.23 21.87
C GLY A 67 -2.23 12.08 22.66
N ILE A 68 -2.92 11.16 21.99
CA ILE A 68 -3.53 9.97 22.63
C ILE A 68 -2.46 9.07 23.29
N LEU A 69 -1.30 8.94 22.65
CA LEU A 69 -0.20 8.09 23.13
C LEU A 69 0.76 8.81 24.09
N GLY A 70 0.54 10.09 24.39
CA GLY A 70 1.43 10.90 25.22
C GLY A 70 2.82 11.11 24.61
N ILE A 71 2.92 11.17 23.28
CA ILE A 71 4.18 11.35 22.55
C ILE A 71 4.32 12.84 22.16
N PRO A 72 5.28 13.58 22.73
CA PRO A 72 5.56 14.95 22.29
C PRO A 72 6.03 14.96 20.83
N ILE A 73 5.36 15.74 19.98
CA ILE A 73 5.70 15.88 18.56
C ILE A 73 5.59 17.34 18.10
N SER A 74 6.49 17.79 17.21
CA SER A 74 6.40 19.11 16.56
C SER A 74 5.57 19.03 15.26
N GLU A 75 5.14 20.18 14.75
CA GLU A 75 4.42 20.26 13.46
C GLU A 75 5.26 19.68 12.33
N GLU A 76 6.54 20.03 12.29
CA GLU A 76 7.48 19.60 11.25
C GLU A 76 7.77 18.11 11.36
N GLY A 77 7.86 17.56 12.57
CA GLY A 77 8.00 16.12 12.78
C GLY A 77 6.76 15.33 12.32
N ALA A 78 5.56 15.88 12.55
CA ALA A 78 4.32 15.27 12.06
C ALA A 78 4.22 15.33 10.53
N LEU A 79 4.60 16.44 9.91
CA LEU A 79 4.66 16.58 8.46
C LEU A 79 5.70 15.67 7.81
N GLU A 80 6.86 15.48 8.44
CA GLU A 80 7.89 14.55 7.96
C GLU A 80 7.35 13.12 7.93
N LEU A 81 6.75 12.65 9.04
CA LEU A 81 6.10 11.35 9.09
C LEU A 81 4.97 11.24 8.04
N ALA A 82 4.15 12.28 7.89
CA ALA A 82 3.05 12.31 6.93
C ALA A 82 3.53 12.17 5.48
N SER A 83 4.60 12.87 5.11
CA SER A 83 5.16 12.83 3.76
C SER A 83 5.61 11.43 3.34
N ARG A 84 6.09 10.62 4.29
CA ARG A 84 6.54 9.23 4.07
C ARG A 84 5.46 8.18 4.37
N SER A 85 4.20 8.59 4.53
CA SER A 85 3.10 7.70 4.92
C SER A 85 2.23 7.20 3.76
N ARG A 86 2.59 7.50 2.52
CA ARG A 86 1.90 7.02 1.31
C ARG A 86 0.39 7.28 1.34
N GLY A 87 0.00 8.47 1.81
CA GLY A 87 -1.42 8.86 1.91
C GLY A 87 -2.28 8.02 2.86
N THR A 88 -1.67 7.15 3.69
CA THR A 88 -2.40 6.11 4.42
C THR A 88 -2.29 6.29 5.94
N PRO A 89 -3.41 6.54 6.66
CA PRO A 89 -3.40 6.73 8.11
C PRO A 89 -2.84 5.55 8.91
N ARG A 90 -3.03 4.32 8.40
CA ARG A 90 -2.49 3.10 9.02
C ARG A 90 -0.95 3.12 9.01
N ILE A 91 -0.34 3.53 7.90
CA ILE A 91 1.11 3.64 7.77
C ILE A 91 1.61 4.78 8.67
N ALA A 92 0.98 5.94 8.62
CA ALA A 92 1.32 7.09 9.46
C ALA A 92 1.39 6.74 10.96
N ASN A 93 0.36 6.06 11.47
CA ASN A 93 0.33 5.63 12.87
C ASN A 93 1.37 4.55 13.19
N ARG A 94 1.69 3.67 12.24
CA ARG A 94 2.78 2.68 12.38
C ARG A 94 4.14 3.37 12.48
N LEU A 95 4.38 4.38 11.62
CA LEU A 95 5.62 5.15 11.63
C LEU A 95 5.77 5.96 12.91
N LEU A 96 4.71 6.65 13.36
CA LEU A 96 4.71 7.36 14.63
C LEU A 96 5.15 6.47 15.80
N LYS A 97 4.60 5.25 15.90
CA LYS A 97 4.96 4.30 16.96
C LYS A 97 6.42 3.87 16.89
N ARG A 98 6.97 3.64 15.69
CA ARG A 98 8.39 3.26 15.52
C ARG A 98 9.32 4.44 15.80
N VAL A 99 9.03 5.62 15.27
CA VAL A 99 9.84 6.84 15.46
C VAL A 99 9.82 7.30 16.91
N ARG A 100 8.75 7.07 17.66
CA ARG A 100 8.72 7.26 19.12
C ARG A 100 9.86 6.52 19.81
N ASP A 101 10.09 5.26 19.47
CA ASP A 101 11.10 4.44 20.14
C ASP A 101 12.51 5.03 19.90
N PHE A 102 12.77 5.53 18.69
CA PHE A 102 13.99 6.28 18.38
C PHE A 102 14.07 7.61 19.16
N ALA A 103 12.97 8.36 19.26
CA ALA A 103 12.93 9.62 19.98
C ALA A 103 13.14 9.45 21.49
N GLN A 104 12.70 8.34 22.08
CA GLN A 104 12.96 8.02 23.49
C GLN A 104 14.45 7.81 23.78
N VAL A 105 15.18 7.16 22.86
CA VAL A 105 16.61 6.85 23.05
C VAL A 105 17.52 8.00 22.61
N LYS A 106 17.20 8.69 21.51
CA LYS A 106 18.08 9.67 20.87
C LYS A 106 17.50 11.10 20.76
N GLY A 107 16.18 11.25 20.88
CA GLY A 107 15.46 12.52 20.66
C GLY A 107 14.97 13.23 21.91
N ARG A 108 15.51 12.93 23.10
CA ARG A 108 15.05 13.49 24.40
C ARG A 108 13.53 13.32 24.63
N GLY A 109 12.94 12.26 24.07
CA GLY A 109 11.52 11.97 24.19
C GLY A 109 10.58 12.81 23.32
N ARG A 110 11.08 13.66 22.40
CA ARG A 110 10.26 14.46 21.49
C ARG A 110 10.56 14.14 20.03
N ILE A 111 9.52 14.05 19.21
CA ILE A 111 9.63 13.88 17.76
C ILE A 111 9.65 15.27 17.10
N ASP A 112 10.80 15.70 16.61
CA ASP A 112 10.96 16.83 15.69
C ASP A 112 11.26 16.35 14.26
N LYS A 113 11.47 17.27 13.31
CA LYS A 113 11.82 16.91 11.93
C LYS A 113 13.09 16.07 11.84
N LYS A 114 14.14 16.44 12.59
CA LYS A 114 15.47 15.80 12.47
C LYS A 114 15.44 14.37 12.97
N ILE A 115 14.79 14.12 14.11
CA ILE A 115 14.67 12.76 14.64
C ILE A 115 13.70 11.92 13.81
N ALA A 116 12.65 12.51 13.24
CA ALA A 116 11.75 11.81 12.33
C ALA A 116 12.47 11.37 11.05
N ASP A 117 13.15 12.29 10.38
CA ASP A 117 13.98 12.05 9.19
C ASP A 117 15.02 10.95 9.45
N TRP A 118 15.84 11.13 10.49
CA TRP A 118 16.86 10.16 10.87
C TRP A 118 16.28 8.77 11.20
N ALA A 119 15.17 8.72 11.94
CA ALA A 119 14.54 7.45 12.30
C ALA A 119 13.93 6.74 11.08
N LEU A 120 13.33 7.49 10.15
CA LEU A 120 12.77 6.94 8.91
C LEU A 120 13.88 6.39 8.02
N ASP A 121 15.03 7.07 7.92
CA ASP A 121 16.21 6.56 7.22
C ASP A 121 16.73 5.26 7.85
N LYS A 122 16.75 5.16 9.19
CA LYS A 122 17.12 3.92 9.90
C LYS A 122 16.11 2.80 9.76
N LEU A 123 14.85 3.13 9.47
CA LEU A 123 13.82 2.17 9.09
C LEU A 123 13.86 1.82 7.60
N GLU A 124 14.84 2.35 6.86
CA GLU A 124 14.99 2.19 5.43
C GLU A 124 13.75 2.70 4.66
N ILE A 125 13.17 3.82 5.09
CA ILE A 125 12.03 4.46 4.44
C ILE A 125 12.53 5.74 3.78
N ASP A 126 12.48 5.79 2.46
CA ASP A 126 13.00 6.93 1.71
C ASP A 126 12.05 8.15 1.75
N SER A 127 12.47 9.24 1.13
CA SER A 127 11.73 10.51 1.07
C SER A 127 10.33 10.41 0.45
N LEU A 128 10.07 9.37 -0.36
CA LEU A 128 8.75 9.10 -0.95
C LEU A 128 7.94 8.08 -0.12
N GLY A 129 8.47 7.61 1.00
CA GLY A 129 7.81 6.63 1.85
C GLY A 129 7.89 5.20 1.33
N LEU A 130 8.79 4.91 0.38
CA LEU A 130 9.04 3.56 -0.08
C LEU A 130 9.88 2.83 0.96
N ASP A 131 9.41 1.64 1.35
CA ASP A 131 10.17 0.77 2.23
C ASP A 131 11.11 -0.16 1.46
N SER A 132 11.79 -1.05 2.17
CA SER A 132 12.75 -1.98 1.57
C SER A 132 12.11 -2.96 0.59
N VAL A 133 10.83 -3.29 0.74
CA VAL A 133 10.11 -4.19 -0.16
C VAL A 133 9.74 -3.45 -1.45
N ASP A 134 9.22 -2.22 -1.34
CA ASP A 134 8.95 -1.35 -2.49
C ASP A 134 10.20 -1.21 -3.37
N ARG A 135 11.34 -0.83 -2.76
CA ARG A 135 12.60 -0.64 -3.48
C ARG A 135 13.16 -1.95 -4.03
N ARG A 136 13.06 -3.07 -3.28
CA ARG A 136 13.49 -4.39 -3.77
C ARG A 136 12.68 -4.82 -4.98
N MET A 137 11.37 -4.60 -4.97
CA MET A 137 10.49 -4.93 -6.09
C MET A 137 10.87 -4.14 -7.34
N LEU A 138 10.98 -2.81 -7.24
CA LEU A 138 11.40 -1.96 -8.36
C LEU A 138 12.80 -2.33 -8.86
N SER A 139 13.75 -2.53 -7.94
CA SER A 139 15.11 -2.94 -8.27
C SER A 139 15.13 -4.27 -9.00
N ALA A 140 14.38 -5.27 -8.53
CA ALA A 140 14.28 -6.58 -9.18
C ALA A 140 13.76 -6.47 -10.61
N ILE A 141 12.74 -5.63 -10.87
CA ILE A 141 12.23 -5.37 -12.22
C ILE A 141 13.31 -4.76 -13.11
N ILE A 142 14.09 -3.81 -12.58
CA ILE A 142 15.16 -3.13 -13.31
C ILE A 142 16.34 -4.09 -13.58
N THR A 143 16.86 -4.74 -12.54
CA THR A 143 18.12 -5.49 -12.61
C THR A 143 17.98 -6.87 -13.24
N TYR A 144 16.88 -7.58 -12.95
CA TYR A 144 16.70 -8.95 -13.43
C TYR A 144 15.87 -9.05 -14.71
N PHE A 145 15.01 -8.05 -14.97
CA PHE A 145 14.07 -8.08 -16.08
C PHE A 145 14.23 -6.89 -17.04
N GLY A 146 15.30 -6.10 -16.92
CA GLY A 146 15.60 -4.99 -17.83
C GLY A 146 14.51 -3.90 -17.85
N GLY A 147 13.80 -3.71 -16.75
CA GLY A 147 12.68 -2.78 -16.66
C GLY A 147 11.30 -3.39 -16.96
N GLY A 148 11.22 -4.68 -17.25
CA GLY A 148 9.99 -5.43 -17.53
C GLY A 148 9.73 -5.66 -19.03
N PRO A 149 8.60 -6.31 -19.40
CA PRO A 149 7.49 -6.73 -18.54
C PRO A 149 7.76 -8.00 -17.74
N VAL A 150 7.34 -8.03 -16.46
CA VAL A 150 7.39 -9.22 -15.59
C VAL A 150 6.00 -9.66 -15.10
N GLY A 151 5.73 -10.96 -15.07
CA GLY A 151 4.50 -11.53 -14.52
C GLY A 151 4.40 -11.35 -13.00
N LEU A 152 3.18 -11.29 -12.44
CA LEU A 152 2.97 -11.12 -10.99
C LEU A 152 3.60 -12.27 -10.19
N ASP A 153 3.38 -13.50 -10.64
CA ASP A 153 3.86 -14.71 -9.97
C ASP A 153 5.40 -14.76 -9.96
N THR A 154 6.03 -14.40 -11.08
CA THR A 154 7.50 -14.32 -11.18
C THR A 154 8.06 -13.23 -10.27
N LEU A 155 7.43 -12.06 -10.23
CA LEU A 155 7.85 -10.97 -9.37
C LEU A 155 7.68 -11.34 -7.89
N SER A 156 6.55 -11.95 -7.53
CA SER A 156 6.26 -12.49 -6.20
C SER A 156 7.33 -13.47 -5.74
N ALA A 157 7.67 -14.46 -6.56
CA ALA A 157 8.73 -15.42 -6.26
C ALA A 157 10.12 -14.77 -6.11
N THR A 158 10.40 -13.73 -6.90
CA THR A 158 11.70 -13.02 -6.87
C THR A 158 11.86 -12.16 -5.61
N VAL A 159 10.79 -11.50 -5.17
CA VAL A 159 10.82 -10.58 -4.02
C VAL A 159 10.58 -11.33 -2.69
N GLY A 160 9.95 -12.51 -2.75
CA GLY A 160 9.60 -13.31 -1.58
C GLY A 160 8.31 -12.85 -0.90
N GLU A 161 7.39 -12.25 -1.66
CA GLU A 161 6.14 -11.68 -1.17
C GLU A 161 4.94 -12.34 -1.86
N GLU A 162 3.79 -12.40 -1.21
CA GLU A 162 2.57 -12.95 -1.83
C GLU A 162 2.08 -12.07 -2.99
N THR A 163 1.58 -12.69 -4.05
CA THR A 163 1.02 -12.00 -5.22
C THR A 163 -0.07 -11.01 -4.84
N ILE A 164 -0.96 -11.38 -3.91
CA ILE A 164 -2.03 -10.50 -3.43
C ILE A 164 -1.48 -9.28 -2.67
N THR A 165 -0.41 -9.46 -1.88
CA THR A 165 0.23 -8.38 -1.15
C THR A 165 0.89 -7.40 -2.11
N ILE A 166 1.59 -7.89 -3.13
CA ILE A 166 2.13 -7.03 -4.19
C ILE A 166 1.00 -6.23 -4.84
N GLU A 167 -0.04 -6.91 -5.30
CA GLU A 167 -1.10 -6.29 -6.09
C GLU A 167 -1.97 -5.29 -5.29
N ASP A 168 -2.32 -5.61 -4.04
CA ASP A 168 -3.25 -4.81 -3.23
C ASP A 168 -2.56 -3.82 -2.28
N VAL A 169 -1.28 -4.04 -1.93
CA VAL A 169 -0.58 -3.20 -0.93
C VAL A 169 0.47 -2.31 -1.58
N TYR A 170 1.32 -2.84 -2.45
CA TYR A 170 2.49 -2.12 -2.96
C TYR A 170 2.22 -1.44 -4.31
N GLU A 171 1.65 -2.16 -5.27
CA GLU A 171 1.41 -1.64 -6.62
C GLU A 171 0.54 -0.37 -6.66
N PRO A 172 -0.53 -0.20 -5.86
CA PRO A 172 -1.40 0.99 -5.97
C PRO A 172 -0.64 2.30 -5.77
N TYR A 173 0.25 2.37 -4.78
CA TYR A 173 1.03 3.57 -4.51
C TYR A 173 2.11 3.80 -5.58
N LEU A 174 2.83 2.74 -5.96
CA LEU A 174 3.87 2.81 -6.99
C LEU A 174 3.33 3.21 -8.36
N MET A 175 2.12 2.77 -8.70
CA MET A 175 1.42 3.21 -9.92
C MET A 175 0.98 4.67 -9.81
N GLN A 176 0.50 5.10 -8.64
CA GLN A 176 0.05 6.47 -8.41
C GLN A 176 1.18 7.49 -8.53
N ILE A 177 2.38 7.19 -8.02
CA ILE A 177 3.57 8.04 -8.19
C ILE A 177 4.25 7.84 -9.55
N GLY A 178 3.69 6.98 -10.41
CA GLY A 178 4.16 6.75 -11.77
C GLY A 178 5.44 5.93 -11.87
N PHE A 179 5.81 5.16 -10.84
CA PHE A 179 7.02 4.32 -10.81
C PHE A 179 6.79 2.95 -11.47
N LEU A 180 5.55 2.48 -11.45
CA LEU A 180 5.15 1.18 -11.99
C LEU A 180 4.00 1.33 -12.99
N GLN A 181 4.06 0.57 -14.08
CA GLN A 181 2.99 0.48 -15.07
C GLN A 181 2.56 -0.98 -15.25
N ARG A 182 1.25 -1.21 -15.27
CA ARG A 182 0.67 -2.51 -15.65
C ARG A 182 0.45 -2.56 -17.15
N THR A 183 0.88 -3.64 -17.78
CA THR A 183 0.61 -3.96 -19.20
C THR A 183 -0.02 -5.36 -19.28
N PRO A 184 -0.67 -5.73 -20.41
CA PRO A 184 -1.17 -7.09 -20.61
C PRO A 184 -0.09 -8.18 -20.50
N ARG A 185 1.19 -7.82 -20.74
CA ARG A 185 2.34 -8.74 -20.68
C ARG A 185 2.97 -8.84 -19.30
N GLY A 186 2.66 -7.91 -18.38
CA GLY A 186 3.30 -7.84 -17.07
C GLY A 186 3.52 -6.41 -16.57
N ARG A 187 4.28 -6.28 -15.48
CA ARG A 187 4.64 -5.02 -14.84
C ARG A 187 5.93 -4.48 -15.45
N CYS A 188 5.94 -3.18 -15.72
CA CYS A 188 7.12 -2.46 -16.18
C CYS A 188 7.41 -1.31 -15.23
N VAL A 189 8.69 -1.04 -14.97
CA VAL A 189 9.09 0.19 -14.29
C VAL A 189 9.20 1.34 -15.28
N THR A 190 9.03 2.56 -14.78
CA THR A 190 9.20 3.78 -15.55
C THR A 190 10.59 4.37 -15.33
N LYS A 191 10.96 5.32 -16.19
CA LYS A 191 12.20 6.09 -16.01
C LYS A 191 12.27 6.80 -14.64
N LEU A 192 11.12 7.28 -14.13
CA LEU A 192 11.05 7.93 -12.82
C LEU A 192 11.52 7.01 -11.68
N ALA A 193 11.17 5.72 -11.74
CA ALA A 193 11.62 4.75 -10.76
C ALA A 193 13.14 4.53 -10.83
N CYS A 194 13.70 4.44 -12.04
CA CYS A 194 15.14 4.30 -12.25
C CYS A 194 15.91 5.52 -11.74
N ASP A 195 15.44 6.73 -12.08
CA ASP A 195 16.03 7.99 -11.64
C ASP A 195 16.02 8.09 -10.11
N HIS A 196 14.90 7.73 -9.46
CA HIS A 196 14.78 7.70 -7.99
C HIS A 196 15.73 6.69 -7.32
N LEU A 197 15.88 5.51 -7.91
CA LEU A 197 16.76 4.46 -7.39
C LEU A 197 18.23 4.63 -7.82
N HIS A 198 18.53 5.65 -8.64
CA HIS A 198 19.85 5.87 -9.25
C HIS A 198 20.35 4.62 -10.01
N LEU A 199 19.45 3.94 -10.70
CA LEU A 199 19.75 2.76 -11.51
C LEU A 199 19.67 3.09 -13.01
N PRO A 200 20.51 2.47 -13.85
CA PRO A 200 20.47 2.72 -15.29
C PRO A 200 19.12 2.29 -15.88
N TYR A 201 18.58 3.11 -16.77
CA TYR A 201 17.38 2.82 -17.54
C TYR A 201 17.74 2.56 -18.99
N ASP A 202 17.77 1.30 -19.39
CA ASP A 202 18.08 0.91 -20.77
C ASP A 202 16.77 0.55 -21.49
N ARG A 203 16.21 1.50 -22.23
CA ARG A 203 14.92 1.31 -22.94
C ARG A 203 15.10 0.87 -24.39
N GLU A 204 16.32 0.84 -24.92
CA GLU A 204 16.51 0.71 -26.37
C GLU A 204 16.52 -0.73 -26.89
N ASN A 205 16.76 -1.74 -26.06
CA ASN A 205 16.50 -3.14 -26.37
C ASN A 205 16.39 -3.89 -25.05
N GLY A 206 15.58 -4.95 -24.96
CA GLY A 206 15.52 -5.81 -23.77
C GLY A 206 16.80 -6.63 -23.52
N GLN A 207 17.98 -6.01 -23.60
CA GLN A 207 19.30 -6.53 -23.30
C GLN A 207 20.15 -5.40 -22.71
N MET A 208 20.62 -5.61 -21.48
CA MET A 208 21.62 -4.74 -20.85
C MET A 208 22.93 -4.79 -21.66
N THR A 209 23.47 -3.62 -21.97
CA THR A 209 24.91 -3.51 -22.23
C THR A 209 25.64 -3.45 -20.89
N TRP A 210 26.41 -4.49 -20.57
CA TRP A 210 27.41 -4.42 -19.52
C TRP A 210 28.55 -3.55 -20.04
N GLY A 211 28.53 -2.27 -19.71
CA GLY A 211 29.66 -1.38 -19.92
C GLY A 211 30.80 -1.76 -18.99
N GLU A 212 31.85 -2.32 -19.59
CA GLU A 212 33.16 -2.52 -18.97
C GLU A 212 33.82 -1.18 -18.60
N ALA A 213 34.64 -1.24 -17.54
CA ALA A 213 35.59 -0.26 -16.99
C ALA A 213 35.07 0.83 -16.03
#